data_AF-A0A6U1P647-F1
#
_entry.id   AF-A0A6U1P647-F1
#
_cell.length_a   1.000
_cell.length_b   1.000
_cell.length_c   1.000
_cell.angle_alpha   90.00
_cell.angle_beta   90.00
_cell.angle_gamma   90.00
#
_symmetry.space_group_name_H-M   'P 1'
#
loop_
_entity.id
_entity.type
_entity.pdbx_description
1 polymer ?
#
loop_
_entity_poly.entity_id
_entity_poly.type
_entity_poly.pdbx_seq_one_letter_code
_entity_poly.pdbx_strand_id
1 'polypeptide(L)'
;FLGLSRSYALSKYYAAPLQVYNAIPATPSSMVCTCGEWYRFPSSYYLPNSTLGFLPSSFTGQLPKAFEQGGSKAGTNFNDQNKQEMDRYLDSVDDCDYVVELETSPDADCLVLMNTHSTHTWRKVLEVPYLDASATSTLHRTIYVPILHERSVAKGSVRYIAYSLYRRVAIN
;
A
#
# COMPACT_ATOMS: atom_id res chain seq x y z
N PHE A 1 4.26 -13.07 28.37
CA PHE A 1 3.11 -13.61 27.59
C PHE A 1 2.49 -12.57 26.66
N LEU A 2 1.86 -11.50 27.16
CA LEU A 2 1.16 -10.51 26.32
C LEU A 2 2.06 -9.80 25.31
N GLY A 3 3.31 -9.48 25.68
CA GLY A 3 4.29 -8.88 24.76
C GLY A 3 4.57 -9.78 23.54
N LEU A 4 4.88 -11.06 23.77
CA LEU A 4 5.12 -12.03 22.67
C LEU A 4 3.88 -12.18 21.78
N SER A 5 2.70 -12.26 22.38
CA SER A 5 1.44 -12.30 21.63
C SER A 5 1.24 -11.05 20.78
N ARG A 6 1.51 -9.85 21.31
CA ARG A 6 1.43 -8.58 20.58
C ARG A 6 2.43 -8.53 19.44
N SER A 7 3.69 -8.93 19.68
CA SER A 7 4.72 -8.97 18.64
C SER A 7 4.35 -9.93 17.51
N TYR A 8 3.86 -11.12 17.85
CA TYR A 8 3.39 -12.08 16.86
C TYR A 8 2.15 -11.56 16.12
N ALA A 9 1.20 -10.90 16.81
CA ALA A 9 0.04 -10.27 16.18
C ALA A 9 0.45 -9.23 15.14
N LEU A 10 1.42 -8.35 15.46
CA LEU A 10 1.92 -7.36 14.50
C LEU A 10 2.51 -8.03 13.25
N SER A 11 3.30 -9.09 13.44
CA SER A 11 3.86 -9.86 12.32
C SER A 11 2.78 -10.59 11.52
N LYS A 12 1.83 -11.27 12.17
CA LYS A 12 0.81 -12.07 11.49
C LYS A 12 -0.22 -11.21 10.76
N TYR A 13 -0.57 -10.05 11.32
CA TYR A 13 -1.69 -9.24 10.83
C TYR A 13 -1.26 -8.13 9.87
N TYR A 14 -0.02 -7.62 10.00
CA TYR A 14 0.38 -6.36 9.38
C TYR A 14 1.74 -6.40 8.65
N ALA A 15 2.34 -7.59 8.44
CA ALA A 15 3.61 -7.70 7.71
C ALA A 15 3.47 -7.62 6.18
N ALA A 16 2.26 -7.55 5.63
CA ALA A 16 2.02 -7.60 4.20
C ALA A 16 2.78 -6.51 3.39
N PRO A 17 2.88 -5.25 3.84
CA PRO A 17 3.64 -4.24 3.11
C PRO A 17 5.12 -4.61 2.92
N LEU A 18 5.77 -5.14 3.96
CA LEU A 18 7.17 -5.56 3.86
C LEU A 18 7.33 -6.69 2.83
N GLN A 19 6.40 -7.65 2.81
CA GLN A 19 6.43 -8.77 1.87
C GLN A 19 6.17 -8.33 0.43
N VAL A 20 5.17 -7.47 0.22
CA VAL A 20 4.79 -6.98 -1.11
C VAL A 20 5.88 -6.10 -1.72
N TYR A 21 6.38 -5.11 -0.99
CA TYR A 21 7.44 -4.23 -1.51
C TYR A 21 8.75 -4.98 -1.75
N ASN A 22 9.10 -5.97 -0.91
CA ASN A 22 10.30 -6.80 -1.11
C ASN A 22 10.18 -7.76 -2.31
N ALA A 23 8.98 -8.05 -2.78
CA ALA A 23 8.76 -8.90 -3.95
C ALA A 23 8.91 -8.14 -5.29
N ILE A 24 9.03 -6.81 -5.24
CA ILE A 24 9.21 -5.99 -6.44
C ILE A 24 10.63 -6.21 -6.99
N PRO A 25 10.78 -6.60 -8.27
CA PRO A 25 12.09 -6.76 -8.88
C PRO A 25 12.88 -5.45 -8.86
N ALA A 26 14.19 -5.52 -8.67
CA ALA A 26 15.10 -4.37 -8.71
C ALA A 26 15.37 -3.89 -10.15
N THR A 27 14.32 -3.70 -10.95
CA THR A 27 14.37 -3.18 -12.31
C THR A 27 14.83 -1.72 -12.29
N PRO A 28 15.87 -1.36 -13.05
CA PRO A 28 16.32 0.03 -13.14
C PRO A 28 15.21 0.96 -13.61
N SER A 29 15.04 2.05 -12.88
CA SER A 29 14.14 3.17 -13.24
C SER A 29 12.67 2.78 -13.36
N SER A 30 12.21 1.73 -12.67
CA SER A 30 10.79 1.38 -12.66
C SER A 30 9.99 2.25 -11.69
N MET A 31 8.75 2.57 -12.07
CA MET A 31 7.83 3.35 -11.25
C MET A 31 6.89 2.43 -10.46
N VAL A 32 6.90 2.56 -9.13
CA VAL A 32 6.03 1.82 -8.20
C VAL A 32 5.02 2.78 -7.60
N CYS A 33 3.74 2.55 -7.84
CA CYS A 33 2.68 3.46 -7.46
C CYS A 33 1.81 2.92 -6.34
N THR A 34 1.27 3.83 -5.54
CA THR A 34 0.27 3.56 -4.50
C THR A 34 -0.79 4.68 -4.50
N CYS A 35 -1.99 4.37 -4.03
CA CYS A 35 -3.09 5.32 -3.88
C CYS A 35 -3.28 5.71 -2.40
N GLY A 36 -4.49 5.56 -1.85
CA GLY A 36 -4.88 6.04 -0.52
C GLY A 36 -4.11 5.40 0.65
N GLU A 37 -3.40 4.31 0.40
CA GLU A 37 -2.65 3.54 1.42
C GLU A 37 -1.14 3.83 1.40
N TRP A 38 -0.76 5.00 0.87
CA TRP A 38 0.64 5.46 0.76
C TRP A 38 1.43 5.39 2.06
N TYR A 39 0.77 5.61 3.20
CA TYR A 39 1.40 5.59 4.53
C TYR A 39 1.84 4.20 4.98
N ARG A 40 1.50 3.14 4.23
CA ARG A 40 1.98 1.78 4.44
C ARG A 40 3.29 1.47 3.72
N PHE A 41 3.74 2.36 2.83
CA PHE A 41 5.04 2.22 2.19
C PHE A 41 6.15 2.17 3.27
N PRO A 42 6.94 1.09 3.35
CA PRO A 42 7.84 0.91 4.47
C PRO A 42 9.08 1.81 4.42
N SER A 43 9.74 1.90 3.27
CA SER A 43 10.93 2.72 3.04
C SER A 43 11.42 2.61 1.59
N SER A 44 12.12 3.63 1.10
CA SER A 44 12.89 3.58 -0.15
C SER A 44 13.98 2.50 -0.17
N TYR A 45 14.41 1.96 0.99
CA TYR A 45 15.30 0.80 1.02
C TYR A 45 14.71 -0.45 0.35
N TYR A 46 13.38 -0.55 0.25
CA TYR A 46 12.71 -1.64 -0.46
C TYR A 46 12.61 -1.39 -1.97
N LEU A 47 13.02 -0.22 -2.44
CA LEU A 47 12.98 0.20 -3.84
C LEU A 47 14.36 0.76 -4.27
N PRO A 48 15.43 -0.05 -4.25
CA PRO A 48 16.80 0.46 -4.46
C PRO A 48 17.04 1.05 -5.85
N ASN A 49 16.35 0.53 -6.87
CA ASN A 49 16.49 0.94 -8.27
C ASN A 49 15.19 1.52 -8.85
N SER A 50 14.19 1.76 -8.00
CA SER A 50 12.83 2.09 -8.39
C SER A 50 12.37 3.31 -7.60
N THR A 51 11.42 4.06 -8.16
CA THR A 51 10.87 5.26 -7.50
C THR A 51 9.45 5.01 -7.06
N LEU A 52 9.10 5.54 -5.89
CA LEU A 52 7.71 5.57 -5.44
C LEU A 52 6.99 6.75 -6.10
N GLY A 53 5.86 6.49 -6.73
CA GLY A 53 4.91 7.48 -7.24
C GLY A 53 3.58 7.40 -6.50
N PHE A 54 2.82 8.50 -6.54
CA PHE A 54 1.48 8.55 -5.98
C PHE A 54 0.46 8.74 -7.08
N LEU A 55 -0.65 8.01 -6.99
CA LEU A 55 -1.81 8.19 -7.84
C LEU A 55 -2.94 8.86 -7.04
N PRO A 56 -3.84 9.60 -7.71
CA PRO A 56 -4.99 10.21 -7.05
C PRO A 56 -5.82 9.16 -6.29
N SER A 57 -6.43 9.57 -5.18
CA SER A 57 -7.21 8.68 -4.32
C SER A 57 -8.28 9.46 -3.56
N SER A 58 -9.08 8.77 -2.77
CA SER A 58 -10.01 9.39 -1.82
C SER A 58 -9.32 10.30 -0.78
N PHE A 59 -8.01 10.12 -0.56
CA PHE A 59 -7.20 10.98 0.29
C PHE A 59 -6.81 12.28 -0.44
N THR A 60 -7.23 13.42 0.10
CA THR A 60 -6.99 14.77 -0.45
C THR A 60 -6.12 15.65 0.47
N GLY A 61 -5.31 15.01 1.30
CA GLY A 61 -4.37 15.67 2.20
C GLY A 61 -2.96 15.84 1.59
N GLN A 62 -2.04 16.37 2.40
CA GLN A 62 -0.65 16.53 1.97
C GLN A 62 0.08 15.19 1.89
N LEU A 63 0.67 14.89 0.72
CA LEU A 63 1.52 13.72 0.52
C LEU A 63 3.01 14.02 0.74
N PRO A 64 3.83 13.03 1.14
CA PRO A 64 5.28 13.15 1.19
C PRO A 64 5.88 13.52 -0.17
N LYS A 65 7.04 14.20 -0.16
CA LYS A 65 7.86 14.46 -1.35
C LYS A 65 9.14 13.65 -1.27
N ALA A 66 9.68 13.25 -2.42
CA ALA A 66 11.03 12.69 -2.50
C ALA A 66 12.07 13.68 -1.95
N PHE A 67 13.10 13.15 -1.29
CA PHE A 67 14.20 13.97 -0.81
C PHE A 67 15.04 14.46 -1.98
N GLU A 68 15.20 15.77 -2.08
CA GLU A 68 16.14 16.39 -3.01
C GLU A 68 17.53 16.49 -2.36
N GLN A 69 18.56 16.83 -3.14
CA GLN A 69 19.94 16.93 -2.65
C GLN A 69 20.09 17.93 -1.48
N GLY A 70 19.22 18.94 -1.39
CA GLY A 70 19.15 19.90 -0.28
C GLY A 70 18.31 19.43 0.92
N GLY A 71 17.78 18.21 0.91
CA GLY A 71 16.83 17.70 1.90
C GLY A 71 15.60 18.62 2.01
N SER A 72 15.12 18.83 3.25
CA SER A 72 13.99 19.73 3.51
C SER A 72 14.27 21.20 3.24
N LYS A 73 15.53 21.60 2.98
CA LYS A 73 15.91 23.00 2.68
C LYS A 73 15.74 23.38 1.21
N ALA A 74 15.46 22.42 0.33
CA ALA A 74 15.36 22.66 -1.11
C ALA A 74 14.12 23.46 -1.53
N GLY A 75 13.27 23.86 -0.59
CA GLY A 75 11.98 24.46 -0.87
C GLY A 75 10.98 23.36 -1.24
N THR A 76 9.91 23.27 -0.46
CA THR A 76 8.88 22.26 -0.67
C THR A 76 7.55 22.97 -0.72
N ASN A 77 6.80 22.76 -1.81
CA ASN A 77 5.39 23.14 -1.89
C ASN A 77 4.61 22.25 -0.91
N PHE A 78 4.60 22.67 0.34
CA PHE A 78 3.78 22.14 1.41
C PHE A 78 2.95 23.31 1.93
N ASN A 79 1.64 23.25 1.75
CA ASN A 79 0.76 24.25 2.32
C ASN A 79 0.56 24.01 3.83
N ASP A 80 0.21 25.07 4.54
CA ASP A 80 -0.03 25.07 5.99
C ASP A 80 -1.42 24.53 6.40
N GLN A 81 -2.21 24.05 5.43
CA GLN A 81 -3.59 23.61 5.61
C GLN A 81 -3.77 22.09 5.42
N ASN A 82 -2.68 21.35 5.23
CA ASN A 82 -2.71 19.92 4.92
C ASN A 82 -3.63 19.59 3.72
N LYS A 83 -3.66 20.46 2.71
CA LYS A 83 -4.38 20.23 1.46
C LYS A 83 -3.50 19.46 0.48
N GLN A 84 -4.13 18.75 -0.44
CA GLN A 84 -3.42 18.11 -1.54
C GLN A 84 -2.67 19.13 -2.41
N GLU A 85 -1.49 18.72 -2.86
CA GLU A 85 -0.68 19.43 -3.83
C GLU A 85 -0.61 18.57 -5.10
N MET A 86 -1.07 19.10 -6.23
CA MET A 86 -1.22 18.29 -7.45
C MET A 86 0.12 17.84 -8.04
N ASP A 87 1.22 18.53 -7.71
CA ASP A 87 2.60 18.16 -8.11
C ASP A 87 3.09 16.86 -7.46
N ARG A 88 2.31 16.26 -6.54
CA ARG A 88 2.65 15.00 -5.88
C ARG A 88 2.17 13.77 -6.64
N TYR A 89 1.20 13.95 -7.53
CA TYR A 89 0.56 12.84 -8.24
C TYR A 89 1.14 12.68 -9.65
N LEU A 90 1.15 11.44 -10.13
CA LEU A 90 1.34 11.16 -11.56
C LEU A 90 0.05 11.46 -12.33
N ASP A 91 0.20 11.88 -13.58
CA ASP A 91 -0.93 12.24 -14.44
C ASP A 91 -1.70 10.99 -14.92
N SER A 92 -1.01 9.87 -15.13
CA SER A 92 -1.60 8.61 -15.59
C SER A 92 -1.16 7.41 -14.76
N VAL A 93 -2.08 6.46 -14.55
CA VAL A 93 -1.74 5.12 -14.00
C VAL A 93 -0.80 4.35 -14.94
N ASP A 94 -0.82 4.68 -16.24
CA ASP A 94 0.09 4.09 -17.22
C ASP A 94 1.55 4.57 -17.07
N ASP A 95 1.82 5.59 -16.26
CA ASP A 95 3.19 5.98 -15.92
C ASP A 95 3.82 5.03 -14.89
N CYS A 96 3.03 4.12 -14.31
CA CYS A 96 3.44 3.12 -13.35
C CYS A 96 3.81 1.79 -14.03
N ASP A 97 4.84 1.10 -13.52
CA ASP A 97 5.15 -0.29 -13.89
C ASP A 97 4.50 -1.29 -12.93
N TYR A 98 4.41 -0.88 -11.66
CA TYR A 98 3.80 -1.64 -10.58
C TYR A 98 2.83 -0.76 -9.80
N VAL A 99 1.75 -1.37 -9.33
CA VAL A 99 0.79 -0.73 -8.42
C VAL A 99 0.64 -1.60 -7.18
N VAL A 100 0.76 -0.99 -6.00
CA VAL A 100 0.52 -1.62 -4.70
C VAL A 100 -0.78 -1.09 -4.14
N GLU A 101 -1.70 -1.98 -3.76
CA GLU A 101 -3.02 -1.60 -3.26
C GLU A 101 -3.50 -2.49 -2.12
N LEU A 102 -4.19 -1.90 -1.14
CA LEU A 102 -5.00 -2.63 -0.17
C LEU A 102 -6.45 -2.70 -0.67
N GLU A 103 -6.92 -3.91 -0.98
CA GLU A 103 -8.25 -4.14 -1.56
C GLU A 103 -9.33 -4.09 -0.46
N THR A 104 -9.57 -2.91 0.09
CA THR A 104 -10.59 -2.67 1.12
C THR A 104 -12.01 -2.89 0.61
N SER A 105 -12.23 -2.66 -0.68
CA SER A 105 -13.47 -2.91 -1.41
C SER A 105 -13.16 -3.15 -2.90
N PRO A 106 -14.15 -3.59 -3.71
CA PRO A 106 -14.01 -3.62 -5.17
C PRO A 106 -13.73 -2.24 -5.79
N ASP A 107 -14.10 -1.17 -5.09
CA ASP A 107 -13.95 0.22 -5.51
C ASP A 107 -12.70 0.88 -4.90
N ALA A 108 -11.71 0.08 -4.48
CA ALA A 108 -10.44 0.62 -3.97
C ALA A 108 -9.76 1.49 -5.05
N ASP A 109 -9.20 2.62 -4.64
CA ASP A 109 -8.83 3.75 -5.52
C ASP A 109 -7.94 3.32 -6.70
N CYS A 110 -6.88 2.54 -6.44
CA CYS A 110 -5.98 2.09 -7.50
C CYS A 110 -6.60 1.04 -8.42
N LEU A 111 -7.53 0.21 -7.91
CA LEU A 111 -8.25 -0.75 -8.74
C LEU A 111 -9.15 -0.04 -9.73
N VAL A 112 -9.86 1.00 -9.28
CA VAL A 112 -10.71 1.81 -10.15
C VAL A 112 -9.85 2.47 -11.22
N LEU A 113 -8.74 3.13 -10.86
CA LEU A 113 -7.83 3.76 -11.82
C LEU A 113 -7.29 2.78 -12.87
N MET A 114 -6.82 1.60 -12.46
CA MET A 114 -6.34 0.58 -13.38
C MET A 114 -7.43 0.09 -14.34
N ASN A 115 -8.69 0.04 -13.92
CA ASN A 115 -9.80 -0.45 -14.74
C ASN A 115 -10.43 0.61 -15.65
N THR A 116 -10.44 1.88 -15.24
CA THR A 116 -11.17 2.94 -15.95
C THR A 116 -10.27 3.94 -16.67
N HIS A 117 -9.02 4.11 -16.22
CA HIS A 117 -8.10 5.15 -16.71
C HIS A 117 -6.80 4.61 -17.31
N SER A 118 -6.58 3.29 -17.28
CA SER A 118 -5.43 2.66 -17.93
C SER A 118 -5.74 2.24 -19.35
N THR A 119 -4.76 2.37 -20.24
CA THR A 119 -4.77 1.75 -21.58
C THR A 119 -4.17 0.34 -21.59
N HIS A 120 -3.58 -0.10 -20.48
CA HIS A 120 -2.91 -1.39 -20.34
C HIS A 120 -3.72 -2.37 -19.51
N THR A 121 -3.41 -3.66 -19.67
CA THR A 121 -3.90 -4.70 -18.76
C THR A 121 -2.99 -4.81 -17.56
N TRP A 122 -3.59 -4.91 -16.37
CA TRP A 122 -2.88 -5.09 -15.10
C TRP A 122 -3.05 -6.52 -14.60
N ARG A 123 -1.94 -7.16 -14.25
CA ARG A 123 -1.94 -8.51 -13.69
C ARG A 123 -1.57 -8.46 -12.21
N LYS A 124 -2.42 -9.03 -11.35
CA LYS A 124 -2.08 -9.30 -9.95
C LYS A 124 -0.95 -10.35 -9.93
N VAL A 125 0.22 -9.98 -9.39
CA VAL A 125 1.40 -10.85 -9.34
C VAL A 125 1.67 -11.41 -7.95
N LEU A 126 1.18 -10.74 -6.90
CA LEU A 126 1.27 -11.19 -5.52
C LEU A 126 0.06 -10.67 -4.74
N GLU A 127 -0.44 -11.50 -3.84
CA GLU A 127 -1.48 -11.16 -2.87
C GLU A 127 -1.03 -11.68 -1.50
N VAL A 128 -1.03 -10.81 -0.50
CA VAL A 128 -0.67 -11.16 0.87
C VAL A 128 -1.81 -10.78 1.82
N PRO A 129 -2.26 -11.68 2.70
CA PRO A 129 -3.32 -11.37 3.67
C PRO A 129 -2.94 -10.21 4.58
N TYR A 130 -3.86 -9.26 4.74
CA TYR A 130 -3.73 -8.12 5.64
C TYR A 130 -4.98 -8.01 6.50
N LEU A 131 -4.84 -7.86 7.82
CA LEU A 131 -6.01 -7.85 8.71
C LEU A 131 -6.86 -6.60 8.47
N ASP A 132 -8.15 -6.81 8.20
CA ASP A 132 -9.12 -5.74 8.03
C ASP A 132 -9.50 -5.18 9.40
N ALA A 133 -8.97 -4.00 9.70
CA ALA A 133 -9.24 -3.31 10.94
C ALA A 133 -10.70 -2.82 11.03
N SER A 134 -11.36 -2.53 9.91
CA SER A 134 -12.74 -2.03 9.90
C SER A 134 -13.75 -3.12 10.29
N ALA A 135 -13.49 -4.36 9.88
CA ALA A 135 -14.33 -5.51 10.19
C ALA A 135 -13.89 -6.34 11.41
N THR A 136 -12.75 -5.99 12.05
CA THR A 136 -12.19 -6.74 13.18
C THR A 136 -12.13 -5.88 14.45
N SER A 137 -12.66 -6.40 15.57
CA SER A 137 -12.67 -5.67 16.84
C SER A 137 -11.27 -5.44 17.42
N THR A 138 -11.13 -4.39 18.24
CA THR A 138 -9.83 -3.94 18.79
C THR A 138 -9.05 -5.04 19.51
N LEU A 139 -9.72 -5.88 20.30
CA LEU A 139 -9.03 -6.96 21.04
C LEU A 139 -8.43 -8.00 20.08
N HIS A 140 -9.19 -8.44 19.09
CA HIS A 140 -8.75 -9.47 18.13
C HIS A 140 -7.59 -9.00 17.25
N ARG A 141 -7.55 -7.71 16.91
CA ARG A 141 -6.46 -7.12 16.11
C ARG A 141 -5.24 -6.70 16.94
N THR A 142 -5.34 -6.69 18.27
CA THR A 142 -4.23 -6.31 19.16
C THR A 142 -3.44 -7.51 19.65
N ILE A 143 -4.11 -8.59 20.02
CA ILE A 143 -3.53 -9.76 20.71
C ILE A 143 -3.76 -11.01 19.86
N TYR A 144 -2.74 -11.86 19.74
CA TYR A 144 -2.86 -13.17 19.10
C TYR A 144 -2.93 -14.27 20.15
N VAL A 145 -4.03 -15.02 20.14
CA VAL A 145 -4.21 -16.24 20.93
C VAL A 145 -4.60 -17.36 19.95
N PRO A 146 -3.74 -18.37 19.69
CA PRO A 146 -3.89 -19.27 18.55
C PRO A 146 -5.30 -19.83 18.34
N ILE A 147 -5.81 -20.61 19.30
CA ILE A 147 -7.09 -21.29 19.19
C ILE A 147 -8.26 -20.30 19.11
N LEU A 148 -8.19 -19.19 19.84
CA LEU A 148 -9.23 -18.16 19.81
C LEU A 148 -9.22 -17.41 18.47
N HIS A 149 -8.04 -17.11 17.93
CA HIS A 149 -7.89 -16.46 16.64
C HIS A 149 -8.50 -17.29 15.52
N GLU A 150 -8.13 -18.58 15.42
CA GLU A 150 -8.66 -19.45 14.36
C GLU A 150 -10.18 -19.61 14.47
N ARG A 151 -10.73 -19.70 15.70
CA ARG A 151 -12.18 -19.68 15.92
C ARG A 151 -12.83 -18.37 15.50
N SER A 152 -12.21 -17.23 15.77
CA SER A 152 -12.74 -15.92 15.40
C SER A 152 -12.67 -15.67 13.90
N VAL A 153 -11.65 -16.21 13.21
CA VAL A 153 -11.58 -16.24 11.74
C VAL A 153 -12.71 -17.10 11.18
N ALA A 154 -12.90 -18.32 11.68
CA ALA A 154 -13.96 -19.22 11.22
C ALA A 154 -15.38 -18.65 11.43
N LYS A 155 -15.58 -17.85 12.49
CA LYS A 155 -16.85 -17.13 12.76
C LYS A 155 -17.00 -15.82 11.98
N GLY A 156 -15.99 -15.40 11.23
CA GLY A 156 -15.97 -14.13 10.51
C GLY A 156 -15.85 -12.87 11.39
N SER A 157 -15.48 -13.03 12.66
CA SER A 157 -15.21 -11.92 13.61
C SER A 157 -13.80 -11.33 13.44
N VAL A 158 -12.90 -12.07 12.79
CA VAL A 158 -11.61 -11.59 12.27
C VAL A 158 -11.64 -11.77 10.76
N ARG A 159 -11.36 -10.69 10.03
CA ARG A 159 -11.33 -10.71 8.57
C ARG A 159 -9.98 -10.24 8.05
N TYR A 160 -9.62 -10.78 6.89
CA TYR A 160 -8.45 -10.38 6.14
C TYR A 160 -8.91 -9.87 4.77
N ILE A 161 -8.20 -8.87 4.27
CA ILE A 161 -8.32 -8.31 2.93
C ILE A 161 -6.97 -8.48 2.22
N ALA A 162 -6.97 -8.33 0.91
CA ALA A 162 -5.80 -8.51 0.08
C ALA A 162 -4.92 -7.25 0.10
N TYR A 163 -3.62 -7.40 0.38
CA TYR A 163 -2.60 -6.42 0.06
C TYR A 163 -1.83 -6.93 -1.15
N SER A 164 -1.98 -6.24 -2.28
CA SER A 164 -1.68 -6.81 -3.58
C SER A 164 -0.67 -6.00 -4.36
N LEU A 165 0.13 -6.71 -5.14
CA LEU A 165 1.04 -6.16 -6.14
C LEU A 165 0.47 -6.46 -7.51
N TYR A 166 0.29 -5.41 -8.31
CA TYR A 166 -0.07 -5.47 -9.70
C TYR A 166 1.11 -5.07 -10.56
N ARG A 167 1.24 -5.71 -11.73
CA ARG A 167 2.24 -5.39 -12.74
C ARG A 167 1.54 -5.10 -14.06
N ARG A 168 1.96 -4.01 -14.73
CA ARG A 168 1.53 -3.70 -16.08
C ARG A 168 1.99 -4.78 -17.07
N VAL A 169 1.09 -5.22 -17.93
CA VAL A 169 1.40 -6.18 -19.01
C VAL A 169 1.77 -5.39 -20.28
N ALA A 170 2.87 -5.76 -20.92
CA ALA A 170 3.24 -5.18 -22.21
C ALA A 170 2.20 -5.56 -23.28
N ILE A 171 1.81 -4.60 -24.11
CA ILE A 171 0.99 -4.87 -25.30
C ILE A 171 1.92 -5.53 -26.31
N ASN A 172 1.61 -6.77 -26.71
CA ASN A 172 2.30 -7.46 -27.80
C ASN A 172 1.93 -6.86 -29.16
#